data_AF-A0A966QXW7-F1
#
_entry.id   AF-A0A966QXW7-F1
#
_cell.length_a   1.000
_cell.length_b   1.000
_cell.length_c   1.000
_cell.angle_alpha   90.00
_cell.angle_beta   90.00
_cell.angle_gamma   90.00
#
_symmetry.space_group_name_H-M   'P 1'
#
loop_
_entity.id
_entity.type
_entity.pdbx_description
1 polymer ?
#
loop_
_entity_poly.entity_id
_entity_poly.type
_entity_poly.pdbx_seq_one_letter_code
_entity_poly.pdbx_strand_id
1 'polypeptide(L)'
;MTKDELIKLLKAREQLFVKFTKNDGSERIIRGTLHPNAIPHISGTSIKGPEHLVTVYDLDKQDWRNINLKTNFEVLNDGIEV
;
A
#
# COMPACT_ATOMS: atom_id res chain seq x y z
N MET A 1 -4.18 -3.81 -12.32
CA MET A 1 -3.01 -2.95 -12.06
C MET A 1 -1.81 -3.83 -11.69
N THR A 2 -0.59 -3.50 -12.14
CA THR A 2 0.63 -4.27 -11.84
C THR A 2 1.33 -3.73 -10.58
N LYS A 3 2.26 -4.52 -10.01
CA LYS A 3 3.07 -4.14 -8.84
C LYS A 3 3.85 -2.84 -9.08
N ASP A 4 4.53 -2.72 -10.23
CA ASP A 4 5.33 -1.55 -10.55
C ASP A 4 4.48 -0.27 -10.66
N GLU A 5 3.30 -0.35 -11.26
CA GLU A 5 2.39 0.79 -11.35
C GLU A 5 1.89 1.23 -9.97
N LEU A 6 1.53 0.27 -9.10
CA LEU A 6 1.17 0.56 -7.72
C LEU A 6 2.32 1.23 -6.94
N ILE A 7 3.55 0.73 -7.08
CA ILE A 7 4.73 1.31 -6.43
C ILE A 7 4.99 2.73 -6.94
N LYS A 8 4.85 2.98 -8.24
CA LYS A 8 4.98 4.35 -8.79
C LYS A 8 3.95 5.29 -8.18
N LEU A 9 2.69 4.86 -8.06
CA LEU A 9 1.63 5.67 -7.44
C LEU A 9 1.94 5.98 -5.97
N LEU A 10 2.35 4.97 -5.20
CA LEU A 10 2.70 5.11 -3.78
C LEU A 10 3.93 6.01 -3.53
N LYS A 11 4.85 6.08 -4.49
CA LYS A 11 6.02 6.97 -4.42
C LYS A 11 5.71 8.39 -4.92
N ALA A 12 4.80 8.52 -5.88
CA ALA A 12 4.42 9.81 -6.46
C ALA A 12 3.45 10.60 -5.58
N ARG A 13 2.66 9.92 -4.75
CA ARG A 13 1.66 10.53 -3.86
C ARG A 13 2.08 10.42 -2.40
N GLU A 14 1.71 11.42 -1.61
CA GLU A 14 1.97 11.41 -0.17
C GLU A 14 1.15 10.35 0.57
N GLN A 15 -0.06 10.04 0.08
CA GLN A 15 -0.92 8.99 0.60
C GLN A 15 -1.76 8.35 -0.51
N LEU A 16 -2.05 7.07 -0.36
CA LEU A 16 -2.92 6.29 -1.23
C LEU A 16 -3.87 5.44 -0.38
N PHE A 17 -5.15 5.45 -0.71
CA PHE A 17 -6.12 4.59 -0.03
C PHE A 17 -6.19 3.24 -0.72
N VAL A 18 -5.89 2.17 0.01
CA VAL A 18 -6.00 0.80 -0.50
C VAL A 18 -7.07 0.08 0.29
N LYS A 19 -8.11 -0.35 -0.41
CA LYS A 19 -9.13 -1.25 0.11
C LYS A 19 -8.69 -2.68 -0.15
N PHE A 20 -8.77 -3.54 0.85
CA PHE A 20 -8.52 -4.97 0.70
C PHE A 20 -9.50 -5.80 1.52
N THR A 21 -9.83 -6.99 1.02
CA THR A 21 -10.67 -7.94 1.73
C THR A 21 -9.82 -8.82 2.64
N LYS A 22 -10.18 -8.90 3.92
CA LYS A 22 -9.54 -9.81 4.87
C LYS A 22 -10.00 -11.26 4.64
N ASN A 23 -9.29 -12.20 5.26
CA ASN A 23 -9.66 -13.62 5.21
C ASN A 23 -11.03 -13.90 5.87
N ASP A 24 -11.50 -13.04 6.77
CA ASP A 24 -12.84 -13.12 7.36
C ASP A 24 -13.95 -12.54 6.47
N GLY A 25 -13.62 -12.02 5.28
CA GLY A 25 -14.58 -11.41 4.34
C GLY A 25 -14.85 -9.93 4.59
N SER A 26 -14.42 -9.35 5.72
CA SER A 26 -14.55 -7.91 5.95
C SER A 26 -13.61 -7.11 5.05
N GLU A 27 -14.12 -6.00 4.53
CA GLU A 27 -13.34 -5.03 3.76
C GLU A 27 -12.67 -4.03 4.70
N ARG A 28 -11.42 -3.68 4.42
CA ARG A 28 -10.72 -2.64 5.16
C ARG A 28 -9.99 -1.71 4.21
N ILE A 29 -10.12 -0.41 4.48
CA ILE A 29 -9.37 0.64 3.80
C ILE A 29 -8.18 1.01 4.68
N ILE A 30 -6.99 1.10 4.08
CA ILE A 30 -5.76 1.59 4.72
C ILE A 30 -5.20 2.78 3.96
N ARG A 31 -4.55 3.70 4.67
CA ARG A 31 -3.77 4.80 4.08
C ARG A 31 -2.31 4.38 3.93
N GLY A 32 -1.95 3.90 2.75
CA GLY A 32 -0.60 3.46 2.42
C GLY A 32 0.24 4.54 1.73
N THR A 33 1.53 4.61 2.03
CA THR A 33 2.49 5.47 1.32
C THR A 33 3.86 4.81 1.17
N LEU A 34 4.59 5.22 0.13
CA LEU A 34 6.03 4.98 -0.02
C LEU A 34 6.79 6.28 -0.27
N HIS A 35 6.15 7.43 -0.02
CA HIS A 35 6.74 8.72 -0.21
C HIS A 35 7.79 8.99 0.89
N PRO A 36 9.05 9.32 0.53
CA PRO A 36 10.15 9.43 1.49
C PRO A 36 9.93 10.48 2.58
N ASN A 37 9.14 11.54 2.32
CA ASN A 37 8.81 12.55 3.32
C ASN A 37 7.71 12.11 4.31
N ALA A 38 6.91 11.10 3.95
CA ALA A 38 5.79 10.63 4.77
C ALA A 38 6.17 9.38 5.60
N ILE A 39 7.27 8.71 5.25
CA ILE A 39 7.82 7.58 6.00
C ILE A 39 8.93 8.06 6.94
N PRO A 40 9.04 7.50 8.16
CA PRO A 40 10.19 7.76 9.01
C PRO A 40 11.47 7.28 8.32
N HIS A 41 12.59 7.95 8.61
CA HIS A 41 13.88 7.62 8.02
C HIS A 41 14.30 6.19 8.45
N ILE A 42 14.15 5.24 7.53
CA ILE A 42 14.54 3.85 7.76
C ILE A 42 15.86 3.55 7.08
N SER A 43 16.78 2.92 7.81
CA SER A 43 17.94 2.25 7.24
C SER A 43 17.63 0.77 7.11
N GLY A 44 17.43 0.30 5.88
CA GLY A 44 17.15 -1.10 5.59
C GLY A 44 17.32 -1.40 4.10
N THR A 45 17.83 -2.58 3.80
CA THR A 45 17.92 -3.09 2.43
C THR A 45 16.53 -3.47 1.93
N SER A 46 16.11 -2.90 0.80
CA SER A 46 14.89 -3.29 0.10
C SER A 46 15.04 -4.71 -0.43
N ILE A 47 14.77 -5.72 0.40
CA ILE A 47 14.71 -7.11 -0.06
C ILE A 47 13.53 -7.19 -1.04
N LYS A 48 13.82 -7.64 -2.26
CA LYS A 48 12.81 -7.76 -3.32
C LYS A 48 11.84 -8.87 -2.93
N GLY A 49 10.75 -8.50 -2.25
CA GLY A 49 9.67 -9.42 -1.92
C GLY A 49 8.99 -9.98 -3.17
N PRO A 50 8.20 -11.06 -3.03
CA PRO A 50 7.49 -11.69 -4.14
C PRO A 50 6.71 -10.68 -5.01
N GLU A 51 6.54 -10.97 -6.31
CA GLU A 51 5.87 -10.04 -7.24
C GLU A 51 4.41 -9.73 -6.85
N HIS A 52 3.77 -10.63 -6.12
CA HIS A 52 2.41 -10.46 -5.62
C HIS A 52 2.33 -9.72 -4.28
N LEU A 53 3.45 -9.41 -3.63
CA LEU A 53 3.47 -8.68 -2.36
C LEU A 53 4.08 -7.29 -2.57
N VAL A 54 3.37 -6.29 -2.07
CA VAL A 54 3.81 -4.90 -2.05
C VAL A 54 3.81 -4.42 -0.61
N THR A 55 4.98 -4.06 -0.12
CA THR A 55 5.13 -3.45 1.20
C THR A 55 4.82 -1.97 1.09
N VAL A 56 3.97 -1.46 1.97
CA VAL A 56 3.56 -0.06 2.07
C VAL A 56 3.62 0.37 3.52
N TYR A 57 3.87 1.65 3.76
CA TYR A 57 3.79 2.21 5.09
C TYR A 57 2.35 2.65 5.37
N ASP A 58 1.73 2.07 6.40
CA ASP A 58 0.38 2.40 6.83
C ASP A 58 0.44 3.65 7.73
N LEU A 59 -0.12 4.77 7.27
CA LEU A 59 -0.16 6.04 7.98
C LEU A 59 -1.12 6.03 9.17
N ASP A 60 -2.16 5.18 9.16
CA ASP A 60 -3.09 5.04 10.29
C ASP A 60 -2.45 4.28 11.46
N LYS A 61 -1.66 3.25 11.14
CA LYS A 61 -0.99 2.41 12.14
C LYS A 61 0.45 2.82 12.41
N GLN A 62 1.02 3.68 11.57
CA GLN A 62 2.44 4.05 11.58
C GLN A 62 3.35 2.81 11.56
N ASP A 63 3.01 1.86 10.70
CA ASP A 63 3.65 0.55 10.65
C ASP A 63 3.70 0.00 9.20
N TRP A 64 4.63 -0.90 8.93
CA TRP A 64 4.78 -1.50 7.60
C TRP A 64 3.76 -2.61 7.37
N ARG A 65 3.01 -2.52 6.27
CA ARG A 65 2.01 -3.51 5.87
C ARG A 65 2.33 -4.10 4.51
N ASN A 66 2.03 -5.37 4.34
CA ASN A 66 2.15 -6.06 3.06
C ASN A 66 0.76 -6.21 2.43
N ILE A 67 0.57 -5.65 1.25
CA ILE A 67 -0.61 -5.84 0.42
C ILE A 67 -0.36 -7.03 -0.50
N ASN A 68 -1.29 -7.99 -0.50
CA ASN A 68 -1.28 -9.13 -1.40
C ASN A 68 -2.09 -8.80 -2.65
N LEU A 69 -1.43 -8.72 -3.80
CA LEU A 69 -2.06 -8.47 -5.09
C LEU A 69 -2.85 -9.68 -5.62
N LYS A 70 -2.75 -10.86 -4.99
CA LYS A 70 -3.61 -12.01 -5.30
C LYS A 70 -4.99 -11.94 -4.65
N THR A 71 -5.12 -11.19 -3.56
CA THR A 71 -6.42 -10.96 -2.92
C THR A 71 -7.15 -9.81 -3.61
N ASN A 72 -8.47 -9.74 -3.47
CA ASN A 72 -9.22 -8.57 -3.92
C ASN A 72 -8.68 -7.31 -3.23
N PHE A 73 -8.13 -6.41 -4.04
CA PHE A 73 -7.65 -5.12 -3.59
C PHE A 73 -8.05 -4.05 -4.61
N GLU A 74 -8.38 -2.88 -4.11
CA GLU A 74 -8.81 -1.73 -4.91
C GLU A 74 -8.05 -0.50 -4.42
N VAL A 75 -7.58 0.31 -5.37
CA VAL A 75 -6.95 1.60 -5.06
C VAL A 75 -8.01 2.68 -5.23
N LEU A 76 -8.24 3.43 -4.16
CA LEU A 76 -9.18 4.53 -4.13
C LEU A 76 -8.41 5.84 -4.29
N ASN A 77 -8.84 6.68 -5.23
CA ASN A 77 -8.30 8.03 -5.40
C ASN A 77 -9.03 8.96 -4.43
N ASP A 78 -8.31 9.55 -3.47
CA ASP A 78 -8.86 10.60 -2.58
C ASP A 78 -10.10 10.19 -1.75
N GLY A 79 -10.32 8.88 -1.54
CA GLY A 79 -11.52 8.39 -0.86
C GLY A 79 -12.80 8.51 -1.70
N ILE A 80 -12.67 8.78 -3.00
CA ILE A 80 -13.77 8.74 -3.96
C ILE A 80 -13.57 7.51 -4.84
N GLU A 81 -14.50 6.56 -4.73
CA GLU A 81 -14.63 5.44 -5.67
C GLU A 81 -14.81 6.03 -7.09
N VAL A 82 -13.93 5.63 -8.02
CA VAL A 82 -14.06 5.98 -9.44
C VAL A 82 -14.86 4.92 -10.18
#